data_AF-A0A953PAF4-F1
#
_entry.id   AF-A0A953PAF4-F1
#
_cell.length_a   1.000
_cell.length_b   1.000
_cell.length_c   1.000
_cell.angle_alpha   90.00
_cell.angle_beta   90.00
_cell.angle_gamma   90.00
#
_symmetry.space_group_name_H-M   'P 1'
#
loop_
_entity.id
_entity.type
_entity.pdbx_description
1 polymer ?
#
loop_
_entity_poly.entity_id
_entity_poly.type
_entity_poly.pdbx_seq_one_letter_code
_entity_poly.pdbx_strand_id
1 'polypeptide(L)'
;MAFCPNCGTQIADGAACPKCAGAAPSVGATTAGGGLTDNMAGALAYVTFIPAIVFLVLEPYNKNRFIRFHAFQCLFLTGALFAVGIALAIVAMIPFIGLLTIPLHFVIWIGSIVLAVIMALKAYQGQKYKLPVIGDMAEKQANTV
;
A
#
# COMPACT_ATOMS: atom_id res chain seq x y z
N MET A 1 -4.97 33.22 -22.80
CA MET A 1 -3.92 32.46 -23.52
C MET A 1 -2.96 31.90 -22.48
N ALA A 2 -3.19 30.66 -22.06
CA ALA A 2 -2.39 29.98 -21.06
C ALA A 2 -1.26 29.16 -21.72
N PHE A 3 -0.19 28.89 -20.97
CA PHE A 3 0.90 28.02 -21.39
C PHE A 3 0.88 26.74 -20.55
N CYS A 4 1.17 25.60 -21.17
CA CYS A 4 1.28 24.33 -20.45
C CYS A 4 2.51 24.36 -19.51
N PRO A 5 2.36 24.10 -18.20
CA PRO A 5 3.48 24.16 -17.24
C PRO A 5 4.53 23.06 -17.44
N ASN A 6 4.19 22.00 -18.17
CA ASN A 6 5.08 20.85 -18.37
C ASN A 6 5.93 20.97 -19.66
N CYS A 7 5.41 21.59 -20.72
CA CYS A 7 6.09 21.64 -22.02
C CYS A 7 6.08 23.01 -22.71
N GLY A 8 5.53 24.05 -22.08
CA GLY A 8 5.56 25.43 -22.59
C GLY A 8 4.72 25.72 -23.82
N THR A 9 3.92 24.77 -24.31
CA THR A 9 3.04 25.01 -25.47
C THR A 9 1.85 25.88 -25.09
N GLN A 10 1.45 26.79 -25.99
CA GLN A 10 0.22 27.56 -25.82
C GLN A 10 -1.01 26.65 -25.86
N ILE A 11 -1.95 26.89 -24.95
CA ILE A 11 -3.23 26.19 -24.82
C ILE A 11 -4.34 27.22 -24.61
N ALA A 12 -5.55 26.87 -25.06
CA ALA A 12 -6.74 27.65 -24.74
C ALA A 12 -6.99 27.64 -23.22
N ASP A 13 -7.52 28.74 -22.68
CA ASP A 13 -7.78 28.86 -21.25
C ASP A 13 -8.75 27.75 -20.80
N GLY A 14 -8.27 26.86 -19.91
CA GLY A 14 -9.02 25.69 -19.42
C GLY A 14 -8.88 24.40 -20.24
N ALA A 15 -8.12 24.39 -21.34
CA ALA A 15 -7.92 23.19 -22.16
C ALA A 15 -6.74 22.32 -21.67
N ALA A 16 -6.89 20.99 -21.70
CA ALA A 16 -5.80 20.06 -21.45
C ALA A 16 -4.76 20.09 -22.58
N CYS A 17 -3.47 20.06 -22.25
CA CYS A 17 -2.41 20.09 -23.26
C CYS A 17 -2.39 18.77 -24.06
N PRO A 18 -2.59 18.80 -25.39
CA PRO A 18 -2.68 17.58 -26.20
C PRO A 18 -1.34 16.82 -26.28
N LYS A 19 -0.20 17.49 -26.08
CA LYS A 19 1.13 16.84 -26.04
C LYS A 19 1.43 16.17 -24.70
N CYS A 20 0.86 16.70 -23.61
CA CYS A 20 1.09 16.22 -22.25
C CYS A 20 -0.10 15.43 -21.68
N ALA A 21 -1.15 15.20 -22.48
CA ALA A 21 -2.37 14.52 -22.06
C ALA A 21 -2.15 13.08 -21.56
N GLY A 22 -0.99 12.48 -21.83
CA GLY A 22 -0.56 11.19 -21.27
C GLY A 22 0.38 11.25 -20.05
N ALA A 23 0.76 12.45 -19.61
CA ALA A 23 1.76 12.68 -18.56
C ALA A 23 1.23 13.46 -17.35
N ALA A 24 -0.10 13.53 -17.18
CA ALA A 24 -0.66 13.95 -15.91
C ALA A 24 -0.49 12.79 -14.92
N PRO A 25 0.12 13.00 -13.74
CA PRO A 25 -0.21 12.16 -12.60
C PRO A 25 -1.72 12.30 -12.44
N SER A 26 -2.45 11.19 -12.52
CA SER A 26 -3.86 11.16 -12.16
C SER A 26 -3.97 11.48 -10.66
N VAL A 27 -3.94 12.77 -10.32
CA VAL A 27 -4.48 13.25 -9.05
C VAL A 27 -5.91 12.74 -9.02
N GLY A 28 -6.18 11.87 -8.03
CA GLY A 28 -7.33 10.98 -8.01
C GLY A 28 -8.61 11.66 -8.42
N ALA A 29 -9.26 11.12 -9.45
CA ALA A 29 -10.63 11.47 -9.76
C ALA A 29 -11.49 11.07 -8.55
N THR A 30 -11.97 12.06 -7.81
CA THR A 30 -13.02 11.86 -6.81
C THR A 30 -14.27 11.46 -7.58
N THR A 31 -14.56 10.16 -7.65
CA THR A 31 -15.86 9.68 -8.14
C THR A 31 -16.93 10.20 -7.19
N ALA A 32 -17.85 10.99 -7.75
CA ALA A 32 -19.08 11.40 -7.09
C ALA A 32 -19.94 10.15 -6.84
N GLY A 33 -19.77 9.56 -5.66
CA GLY A 33 -20.49 8.40 -5.14
C GLY A 33 -19.82 8.05 -3.82
N GLY A 34 -20.59 7.96 -2.72
CA GLY A 34 -20.10 7.99 -1.33
C GLY A 34 -19.18 6.86 -0.84
N GLY A 35 -18.47 6.16 -1.73
CA GLY A 35 -17.47 5.14 -1.42
C GLY A 35 -16.03 5.64 -1.52
N LEU A 36 -15.10 4.87 -0.96
CA LEU A 36 -13.66 5.10 -1.11
C LEU A 36 -13.22 4.81 -2.54
N THR A 37 -12.30 5.62 -3.08
CA THR A 37 -11.62 5.30 -4.34
C THR A 37 -10.72 4.08 -4.16
N ASP A 38 -10.48 3.32 -5.22
CA ASP A 38 -9.66 2.09 -5.18
C ASP A 38 -8.26 2.33 -4.60
N ASN A 39 -7.62 3.44 -5.00
CA ASN A 39 -6.30 3.84 -4.52
C ASN A 39 -6.33 4.16 -3.02
N MET A 40 -7.38 4.84 -2.56
CA MET A 40 -7.54 5.16 -1.13
C MET A 40 -7.81 3.90 -0.32
N ALA A 41 -8.70 3.00 -0.78
CA ALA A 41 -8.96 1.73 -0.13
C ALA A 41 -7.68 0.86 -0.08
N GLY A 42 -6.91 0.80 -1.17
CA GLY A 42 -5.62 0.12 -1.20
C GLY A 42 -4.59 0.72 -0.24
N ALA A 43 -4.56 2.05 -0.08
CA ALA A 43 -3.69 2.71 0.89
C ALA A 43 -4.11 2.45 2.34
N LEU A 44 -5.42 2.55 2.63
CA LEU A 44 -5.98 2.29 3.96
C LEU A 44 -5.80 0.84 4.41
N ALA A 45 -5.67 -0.09 3.46
CA ALA A 45 -5.38 -1.49 3.77
C ALA A 45 -4.08 -1.65 4.58
N TYR A 46 -3.13 -0.71 4.50
CA TYR A 46 -1.84 -0.76 5.22
C TYR A 46 -1.85 -0.07 6.59
N VAL A 47 -2.94 0.58 7.00
CA VAL A 47 -3.00 1.28 8.30
C VAL A 47 -2.88 0.26 9.45
N THR A 48 -3.62 -0.84 9.35
CA THR A 48 -3.51 -2.03 10.20
C THR A 48 -3.99 -3.24 9.40
N PHE A 49 -3.92 -4.43 9.99
CA PHE A 49 -4.52 -5.63 9.39
C PHE A 49 -6.07 -5.60 9.38
N ILE A 50 -6.71 -4.74 10.18
CA ILE A 50 -8.17 -4.70 10.30
C ILE A 50 -8.83 -4.19 9.00
N PRO A 51 -8.48 -3.02 8.43
CA PRO A 51 -8.96 -2.59 7.13
C PRO A 51 -8.69 -3.61 6.02
N ALA A 52 -7.52 -4.27 6.03
CA ALA A 52 -7.21 -5.30 5.05
C ALA A 52 -8.24 -6.44 5.08
N ILE A 53 -8.58 -6.97 6.26
CA ILE A 53 -9.62 -8.00 6.40
C ILE A 53 -10.97 -7.46 5.95
N VAL A 54 -11.34 -6.27 6.39
CA VAL A 54 -12.62 -5.63 6.04
C VAL A 54 -12.78 -5.51 4.52
N PHE A 55 -11.75 -5.04 3.82
CA PHE A 55 -11.78 -4.89 2.36
C PHE A 55 -11.77 -6.22 1.60
N LEU A 56 -11.30 -7.31 2.20
CA LEU A 56 -11.38 -8.65 1.62
C LEU A 56 -12.77 -9.29 1.76
N VAL A 57 -13.57 -8.84 2.72
CA VAL A 57 -14.90 -9.43 3.01
C VAL A 57 -16.04 -8.56 2.47
N LEU A 58 -15.92 -7.23 2.55
CA LEU A 58 -16.99 -6.32 2.15
C LEU A 58 -17.03 -6.08 0.63
N GLU A 59 -18.23 -6.22 0.06
CA GLU A 59 -18.52 -5.71 -1.28
C GLU A 59 -18.64 -4.17 -1.27
N PRO A 60 -18.28 -3.46 -2.36
CA PRO A 60 -17.69 -3.97 -3.60
C PRO A 60 -16.15 -4.14 -3.54
N TYR A 61 -15.52 -3.80 -2.41
CA TYR A 61 -14.06 -3.77 -2.26
C TYR A 61 -13.40 -5.13 -2.52
N ASN A 62 -14.03 -6.21 -2.06
CA ASN A 62 -13.57 -7.58 -2.26
C ASN A 62 -13.61 -8.08 -3.72
N LYS A 63 -14.30 -7.38 -4.62
CA LYS A 63 -14.33 -7.69 -6.07
C LYS A 63 -13.19 -7.01 -6.82
N ASN A 64 -12.58 -5.98 -6.22
CA ASN A 64 -11.52 -5.24 -6.86
C ASN A 64 -10.16 -5.91 -6.65
N ARG A 65 -9.56 -6.42 -7.73
CA ARG A 65 -8.23 -7.06 -7.70
C ARG A 65 -7.12 -6.15 -7.14
N PHE A 66 -7.20 -4.83 -7.35
CA PHE A 66 -6.23 -3.88 -6.79
C PHE A 66 -6.31 -3.83 -5.27
N ILE A 67 -7.52 -3.67 -4.73
CA ILE A 67 -7.76 -3.60 -3.29
C ILE A 67 -7.39 -4.93 -2.62
N ARG A 68 -7.82 -6.06 -3.22
CA ARG A 68 -7.45 -7.41 -2.75
C ARG A 68 -5.94 -7.61 -2.68
N PHE A 69 -5.20 -7.19 -3.70
CA PHE A 69 -3.74 -7.31 -3.70
C PHE A 69 -3.12 -6.59 -2.50
N HIS A 70 -3.49 -5.33 -2.27
CA HIS A 70 -2.93 -4.57 -1.15
C HIS A 70 -3.38 -5.11 0.21
N ALA A 71 -4.63 -5.57 0.32
CA ALA A 71 -5.13 -6.20 1.52
C ALA A 71 -4.41 -7.53 1.86
N PHE A 72 -4.25 -8.44 0.88
CA PHE A 72 -3.49 -9.67 1.09
C PHE A 72 -2.01 -9.40 1.37
N GLN A 73 -1.39 -8.44 0.67
CA GLN A 73 0.01 -8.07 0.93
C GLN A 73 0.18 -7.51 2.34
N CYS A 74 -0.76 -6.69 2.84
CA CYS A 74 -0.75 -6.25 4.24
C CYS A 74 -0.90 -7.43 5.21
N LEU A 75 -1.87 -8.31 4.97
CA LEU A 75 -2.12 -9.45 5.86
C LEU A 75 -0.90 -10.40 5.95
N PHE A 76 -0.26 -10.70 4.82
CA PHE A 76 0.95 -11.51 4.79
C PHE A 76 2.15 -10.79 5.43
N LEU A 77 2.29 -9.49 5.22
CA LEU A 77 3.32 -8.70 5.90
C LEU A 77 3.12 -8.72 7.42
N THR A 78 1.89 -8.52 7.90
CA THR A 78 1.58 -8.62 9.34
C THR A 78 1.87 -10.01 9.88
N GLY A 79 1.47 -11.07 9.15
CA GLY A 79 1.76 -12.45 9.55
C GLY A 79 3.27 -12.74 9.62
N ALA A 80 4.05 -12.25 8.66
CA ALA A 80 5.51 -12.38 8.67
C ALA A 80 6.15 -11.64 9.84
N LEU A 81 5.73 -10.40 10.11
CA LEU A 81 6.22 -9.61 11.25
C LEU A 81 5.85 -10.26 12.59
N PHE A 82 4.66 -10.86 12.68
CA PHE A 82 4.23 -11.60 13.87
C PHE A 82 5.11 -12.83 14.12
N ALA A 83 5.42 -13.61 13.07
CA ALA A 83 6.32 -14.75 13.17
C ALA A 83 7.74 -14.34 13.61
N VAL A 84 8.27 -13.23 13.07
CA VAL A 84 9.55 -12.65 13.52
C VAL A 84 9.48 -12.23 14.99
N GLY A 85 8.38 -11.59 15.42
CA GLY A 85 8.19 -11.21 16.81
C GLY A 85 8.19 -12.40 17.78
N ILE A 86 7.55 -13.52 17.41
CA ILE A 86 7.60 -14.75 18.21
C ILE A 86 9.03 -15.29 18.30
N ALA A 87 9.76 -15.33 17.18
CA ALA A 87 11.14 -15.80 17.17
C ALA A 87 12.03 -14.95 18.09
N LEU A 88 11.87 -13.63 18.07
CA LEU A 88 12.58 -12.71 18.95
C LEU A 88 12.20 -12.90 20.42
N ALA A 89 10.91 -13.13 20.71
CA ALA A 89 10.45 -13.38 22.07
C ALA A 89 11.07 -14.67 22.67
N ILE A 90 11.27 -15.71 21.86
CA ILE A 90 11.96 -16.94 22.29
C ILE A 90 13.43 -16.66 22.59
N VAL A 91 14.13 -15.93 21.71
CA VAL A 91 15.55 -15.55 21.93
C VAL A 91 15.70 -14.67 23.17
N ALA A 92 14.72 -13.80 23.43
CA ALA A 92 14.72 -12.92 24.58
C ALA A 92 14.69 -13.66 25.94
N MET A 93 14.26 -14.93 25.98
CA MET A 93 14.28 -15.74 27.21
C MET A 93 15.69 -16.17 27.63
N ILE A 94 16.68 -16.08 26.75
CA ILE A 94 18.05 -16.46 27.06
C ILE A 94 18.71 -15.30 27.82
N PRO A 95 19.18 -15.48 29.07
CA PRO A 95 19.80 -14.41 29.85
C PRO A 95 21.04 -13.85 29.13
N PHE A 96 21.29 -12.55 29.27
CA PHE A 96 22.32 -11.76 28.59
C PHE A 96 22.14 -11.62 27.05
N ILE A 97 21.78 -12.68 26.32
CA ILE A 97 21.48 -12.62 24.88
C ILE A 97 20.18 -11.85 24.62
N GLY A 98 19.16 -12.03 25.46
CA GLY A 98 17.90 -11.31 25.32
C GLY A 98 18.02 -9.79 25.48
N LEU A 99 19.10 -9.28 26.05
CA LEU A 99 19.33 -7.83 26.11
C LEU A 99 19.65 -7.26 24.71
N LEU A 100 20.24 -8.08 23.83
CA LEU A 100 20.54 -7.70 22.44
C LEU A 100 19.29 -7.65 21.55
N THR A 101 18.18 -8.30 21.95
CA THR A 101 16.94 -8.28 21.15
C THR A 101 16.18 -6.96 21.30
N ILE A 102 16.44 -6.17 22.35
CA ILE A 102 15.79 -4.88 22.60
C ILE A 102 15.99 -3.89 21.44
N PRO A 103 17.23 -3.53 21.05
CA PRO A 103 17.45 -2.62 19.93
C PRO A 103 16.93 -3.20 18.60
N LEU A 104 17.01 -4.52 18.42
CA LEU A 104 16.49 -5.19 17.22
C LEU A 104 14.97 -5.06 17.09
N HIS A 105 14.24 -5.20 18.20
CA HIS A 105 12.79 -5.00 18.23
C HIS A 105 12.41 -3.59 17.81
N PHE A 106 13.16 -2.58 18.28
CA PHE A 106 12.91 -1.18 17.94
C PHE A 106 13.15 -0.90 16.46
N VAL A 107 14.26 -1.43 15.90
CA VAL A 107 14.57 -1.29 14.47
C VAL A 107 13.52 -1.96 13.60
N ILE A 108 13.08 -3.17 13.95
CA ILE A 108 12.03 -3.88 13.20
C ILE A 108 10.70 -3.14 13.28
N TRP A 109 10.33 -2.62 14.45
CA TRP A 109 9.10 -1.85 14.61
C TRP A 109 9.11 -0.59 13.74
N ILE A 110 10.16 0.24 13.81
CA ILE A 110 10.30 1.42 12.94
C ILE A 110 10.31 1.01 11.47
N GLY A 111 11.10 -0.01 11.11
CA GLY A 111 11.21 -0.50 9.74
C GLY A 111 9.86 -0.95 9.17
N SER A 112 9.04 -1.63 9.98
CA SER A 112 7.69 -2.06 9.59
C SER A 112 6.74 -0.88 9.35
N ILE A 113 6.80 0.17 10.17
CA ILE A 113 5.99 1.38 9.98
C ILE A 113 6.41 2.10 8.70
N VAL A 114 7.72 2.29 8.51
CA VAL A 114 8.26 2.91 7.30
C VAL A 114 7.84 2.13 6.06
N LEU A 115 7.96 0.79 6.10
CA LEU A 115 7.54 -0.08 5.01
C LEU A 115 6.03 0.06 4.73
N ALA A 116 5.19 0.01 5.76
CA ALA A 116 3.75 0.18 5.63
C ALA A 116 3.38 1.52 5.00
N VAL A 117 4.04 2.61 5.41
CA VAL A 117 3.85 3.96 4.82
C VAL A 117 4.26 3.97 3.36
N ILE A 118 5.41 3.40 2.99
CA ILE A 118 5.85 3.34 1.59
C ILE A 118 4.82 2.55 0.75
N MET A 119 4.34 1.42 1.26
CA MET A 119 3.31 0.63 0.56
C MET A 119 2.00 1.40 0.42
N ALA A 120 1.57 2.11 1.46
CA ALA A 120 0.38 2.94 1.44
C ALA A 120 0.49 4.07 0.41
N LEU A 121 1.64 4.76 0.36
CA LEU A 121 1.90 5.82 -0.63
C LEU A 121 1.90 5.28 -2.06
N LYS A 122 2.49 4.10 -2.27
CA LYS A 122 2.46 3.42 -3.57
C LYS A 122 1.05 3.02 -3.99
N ALA A 123 0.26 2.48 -3.06
CA ALA A 123 -1.15 2.17 -3.31
C ALA A 123 -1.98 3.43 -3.59
N TYR A 124 -1.73 4.53 -2.87
CA TYR A 124 -2.39 5.81 -3.09
C TYR A 124 -2.09 6.39 -4.49
N GLN A 125 -0.88 6.13 -5.01
CA GLN A 125 -0.48 6.45 -6.39
C GLN A 125 -1.04 5.46 -7.43
N GLY A 126 -1.84 4.47 -7.04
CA GLY A 126 -2.36 3.43 -7.93
C GLY A 126 -1.31 2.39 -8.34
N GLN A 127 -0.17 2.32 -7.66
CA GLN A 127 0.93 1.41 -7.99
C GLN A 127 0.85 0.11 -7.17
N LYS A 128 0.86 -1.03 -7.86
CA LYS A 128 1.01 -2.36 -7.23
C LYS A 128 2.49 -2.66 -6.98
N TYR A 129 3.05 -2.06 -5.94
CA TYR A 129 4.41 -2.40 -5.53
C TYR A 129 4.42 -3.78 -4.86
N LYS A 130 5.10 -4.74 -5.50
CA LYS A 130 5.22 -6.12 -5.01
C LYS A 130 6.44 -6.26 -4.14
N LEU A 131 6.23 -6.67 -2.89
CA LEU A 131 7.33 -7.12 -2.04
C LEU A 131 7.84 -8.48 -2.54
N PRO A 132 9.16 -8.75 -2.48
CA PRO A 132 9.68 -10.05 -2.83
C PRO A 132 9.04 -11.12 -1.94
N VAL A 133 8.67 -12.27 -2.52
CA VAL A 133 7.93 -13.37 -1.88
C VAL A 133 6.49 -13.01 -1.50
N ILE A 134 6.29 -11.99 -0.65
CA ILE A 134 4.96 -11.60 -0.12
C ILE A 134 4.05 -11.07 -1.23
N GLY A 135 4.58 -10.27 -2.15
CA GLY A 135 3.83 -9.71 -3.26
C GLY A 135 3.34 -10.76 -4.24
N ASP A 136 4.14 -11.79 -4.52
CA ASP A 136 3.73 -12.90 -5.39
C ASP A 136 2.63 -13.75 -4.75
N MET A 137 2.71 -13.97 -3.43
CA MET A 137 1.65 -14.61 -2.66
C MET A 137 0.36 -13.78 -2.69
N ALA A 138 0.46 -12.47 -2.46
CA ALA A 138 -0.67 -11.55 -2.47
C ALA A 138 -1.34 -11.47 -3.84
N GLU A 139 -0.56 -11.45 -4.92
CA GLU A 139 -1.09 -11.46 -6.28
C GLU A 139 -1.83 -12.75 -6.60
N LYS A 140 -1.29 -13.92 -6.21
CA LYS A 140 -1.98 -15.20 -6.38
C LYS A 140 -3.36 -15.17 -5.71
N GLN A 141 -3.44 -14.73 -4.45
CA GLN A 141 -4.71 -14.64 -3.72
C GLN A 141 -5.65 -13.55 -4.23
N ALA A 142 -5.12 -12.46 -4.78
CA ALA A 142 -5.94 -11.43 -5.41
C ALA A 142 -6.60 -11.89 -6.72
N ASN A 143 -6.03 -12.91 -7.37
CA ASN A 143 -6.49 -13.46 -8.65
C ASN A 143 -7.48 -14.63 -8.50
N THR A 144 -7.59 -15.26 -7.33
CA THR A 144 -8.49 -16.39 -7.08
C THR A 144 -9.93 -15.90 -6.84
N VAL A 145 -10.59 -15.38 -7.87
CA VAL A 145 -12.04 -15.10 -7.84
C VAL A 145 -12.78 -16.31 -8.41
#